data_AF-A0A2E0A1Y6-F1
#
_entry.id   AF-A0A2E0A1Y6-F1
#
_cell.length_a   1.000
_cell.length_b   1.000
_cell.length_c   1.000
_cell.angle_alpha   90.00
_cell.angle_beta   90.00
_cell.angle_gamma   90.00
#
_symmetry.space_group_name_H-M   'P 1'
#
loop_
_entity.id
_entity.type
_entity.pdbx_description
1 polymer ?
#
loop_
_entity_poly.entity_id
_entity_poly.type
_entity_poly.pdbx_seq_one_letter_code
_entity_poly.pdbx_strand_id
1 'polypeptide(L)'
;MSISRQKVSQYLFEFDESYRVSYVNFSRATELADAQLILTLERGCERKTFAFSQPHFNDVDKNLVSSKGLYVAAVRSSALAPNRVEVGDSETGIAYFTAKNVKNITPMA
;
A
#
# COMPACT_ATOMS: atom_id res chain seq x y z
N MET A 1 20.72 11.12 -13.92
CA MET A 1 19.81 9.95 -13.95
C MET A 1 18.58 10.31 -13.12
N SER A 2 17.57 10.96 -13.72
CA SER A 2 16.33 11.27 -13.01
C SER A 2 15.44 10.03 -13.02
N ILE A 3 15.22 9.45 -11.84
CA ILE A 3 14.17 8.46 -11.62
C ILE A 3 12.86 9.18 -11.91
N SER A 4 12.24 8.86 -13.05
CA SER A 4 10.88 9.32 -13.37
C SER A 4 9.96 8.88 -12.24
N ARG A 5 9.61 9.82 -11.35
CA ARG A 5 8.51 9.64 -10.40
C ARG A 5 7.30 9.25 -11.23
N GLN A 6 6.84 8.00 -11.12
CA GLN A 6 5.57 7.61 -11.69
C GLN A 6 4.53 8.63 -11.21
N LYS A 7 3.82 9.25 -12.16
CA LYS A 7 2.88 10.33 -11.85
C LYS A 7 1.72 9.71 -11.07
N VAL A 8 1.81 9.77 -9.75
CA VAL A 8 0.73 9.38 -8.83
C VAL A 8 -0.52 10.13 -9.30
N SER A 9 -1.49 9.40 -9.84
CA SER A 9 -2.59 10.01 -10.57
C SER A 9 -3.66 10.51 -9.61
N GLN A 10 -3.83 9.85 -8.46
CA GLN A 10 -4.80 10.22 -7.42
C GLN A 10 -4.47 9.54 -6.09
N TYR A 11 -4.35 10.29 -5.00
CA TYR A 11 -4.29 9.71 -3.65
C TYR A 11 -5.66 9.14 -3.27
N LEU A 12 -5.68 7.89 -2.79
CA LEU A 12 -6.88 7.21 -2.32
C LEU A 12 -7.01 7.31 -0.80
N PHE A 13 -5.88 7.11 -0.10
CA PHE A 13 -5.77 7.26 1.34
C PHE A 13 -4.41 7.87 1.68
N GLU A 14 -4.37 8.70 2.72
CA GLU A 14 -3.14 9.28 3.25
C GLU A 14 -3.21 9.20 4.77
N PHE A 15 -2.14 8.70 5.37
CA PHE A 15 -2.01 8.49 6.81
C PHE A 15 -0.79 9.24 7.27
N ASP A 16 -1.00 10.15 8.22
CA ASP A 16 0.09 10.86 8.89
C ASP A 16 0.91 9.92 9.80
N GLU A 17 1.98 10.45 10.38
CA GLU A 17 2.88 9.72 11.29
C GLU A 17 2.22 9.23 12.60
N SER A 18 1.00 9.69 12.91
CA SER A 18 0.28 9.24 14.10
C SER A 18 -0.39 7.86 13.89
N TYR A 19 -0.55 7.43 12.64
CA TYR A 19 -0.95 6.07 12.30
C TYR A 19 0.26 5.14 12.29
N ARG A 20 0.19 4.07 13.09
CA ARG A 20 1.24 3.05 13.15
C ARG A 20 0.76 1.76 12.52
N VAL A 21 1.65 1.11 11.77
CA VAL A 21 1.44 -0.25 11.29
C VAL A 21 1.45 -1.19 12.50
N SER A 22 0.29 -1.75 12.85
CA SER A 22 0.16 -2.67 13.99
C SER A 22 0.06 -4.13 13.57
N TYR A 23 -0.35 -4.39 12.33
CA TYR A 23 -0.43 -5.75 11.79
C TYR A 23 -0.08 -5.78 10.30
N VAL A 24 0.72 -6.76 9.92
CA VAL A 24 1.05 -7.06 8.52
C VAL A 24 0.98 -8.57 8.34
N ASN A 25 0.20 -9.03 7.35
CA ASN A 25 0.17 -10.42 6.95
C ASN A 25 0.28 -10.53 5.44
N PHE A 26 1.27 -11.29 4.97
CA PHE A 26 1.47 -11.57 3.57
C PHE A 26 1.22 -13.05 3.28
N SER A 27 0.24 -13.31 2.43
CA SER A 27 -0.04 -14.63 1.86
C SER A 27 0.54 -14.70 0.45
N ARG A 28 1.38 -15.72 0.20
CA ARG A 28 1.96 -15.98 -1.11
C ARG A 28 0.92 -16.58 -2.05
N ALA A 29 1.09 -16.36 -3.36
CA ALA A 29 0.27 -17.02 -4.35
C ALA A 29 0.44 -18.53 -4.27
N THR A 30 -0.67 -19.25 -4.43
CA THR A 30 -0.74 -20.70 -4.55
C THR A 30 -1.48 -21.05 -5.84
N GLU A 31 -1.57 -22.34 -6.20
CA GLU A 31 -2.36 -22.77 -7.36
C GLU A 31 -3.84 -22.39 -7.26
N LEU A 32 -4.35 -22.19 -6.05
CA LEU A 32 -5.77 -21.94 -5.76
C LEU A 32 -6.08 -20.49 -5.38
N ALA A 33 -5.08 -19.66 -5.12
CA ALA A 33 -5.28 -18.31 -4.61
C ALA A 33 -4.17 -17.35 -5.02
N ASP A 34 -4.56 -16.12 -5.39
CA ASP A 34 -3.65 -15.02 -5.64
C ASP A 34 -2.92 -14.57 -4.35
N ALA A 35 -1.72 -14.01 -4.51
CA ALA A 35 -1.00 -13.39 -3.41
C ALA A 35 -1.80 -12.23 -2.81
N GLN A 36 -1.76 -12.06 -1.49
CA GLN A 36 -2.48 -11.01 -0.78
C GLN A 36 -1.63 -10.45 0.36
N LEU A 37 -1.71 -9.14 0.57
CA LEU A 37 -1.14 -8.46 1.74
C LEU A 37 -2.27 -7.79 2.52
N ILE A 38 -2.37 -8.09 3.81
CA ILE A 38 -3.26 -7.42 4.76
C ILE A 38 -2.40 -6.51 5.63
N LEU A 39 -2.80 -5.24 5.71
CA LEU A 39 -2.15 -4.20 6.51
C LEU A 39 -3.18 -3.58 7.45
N THR A 40 -2.85 -3.48 8.73
CA THR A 40 -3.64 -2.70 9.69
C THR A 40 -2.83 -1.53 10.22
N LEU A 41 -3.47 -0.37 10.19
CA LEU A 41 -2.99 0.89 10.76
C LEU A 41 -3.85 1.24 11.98
N GLU A 42 -3.21 1.69 13.05
CA GLU A 42 -3.88 2.12 14.27
C GLU A 42 -3.42 3.49 14.74
N ARG A 43 -4.38 4.28 15.23
CA ARG A 43 -4.18 5.58 15.87
C ARG A 43 -5.15 5.71 17.04
N GLY A 44 -4.67 5.52 18.26
CA GLY A 44 -5.54 5.49 19.44
C GLY A 44 -6.59 4.38 19.32
N CYS A 45 -7.88 4.74 19.36
CA CYS A 45 -9.00 3.80 19.16
C CYS A 45 -9.42 3.65 17.68
N GLU A 46 -8.78 4.36 16.75
CA GLU A 46 -9.07 4.25 15.32
C GLU A 46 -8.21 3.14 14.71
N ARG A 47 -8.87 2.22 14.00
CA ARG A 47 -8.23 1.14 13.24
C ARG A 47 -8.65 1.23 11.78
N LYS A 48 -7.71 1.05 10.87
CA LYS A 48 -7.96 0.86 9.44
C LYS A 48 -7.27 -0.40 8.95
N THR A 49 -8.01 -1.31 8.34
CA THR A 49 -7.45 -2.53 7.75
C THR A 49 -7.66 -2.55 6.24
N PHE A 50 -6.59 -2.80 5.50
CA PHE A 50 -6.56 -2.83 4.05
C PHE A 50 -6.08 -4.19 3.55
N ALA A 51 -6.77 -4.71 2.54
CA ALA A 51 -6.36 -5.89 1.80
C ALA A 51 -5.91 -5.49 0.39
N PHE A 52 -4.67 -5.83 0.06
CA PHE A 52 -4.04 -5.60 -1.23
C PHE A 52 -3.89 -6.91 -1.99
N SER A 53 -4.35 -6.97 -3.24
CA SER A 53 -4.22 -8.17 -4.08
C SER A 53 -3.03 -8.08 -5.02
N GLN A 54 -2.36 -9.22 -5.22
CA GLN A 54 -1.17 -9.39 -6.03
C GLN A 54 -0.11 -8.30 -5.75
N PRO A 55 0.34 -8.15 -4.50
CA PRO A 55 1.36 -7.16 -4.16
C PRO A 55 2.69 -7.51 -4.85
N HIS A 56 3.32 -6.50 -5.43
CA HIS A 56 4.65 -6.53 -6.01
C HIS A 56 5.52 -5.59 -5.20
N PHE A 57 6.32 -6.18 -4.32
CA PHE A 57 7.25 -5.44 -3.46
C PHE A 57 8.38 -4.87 -4.30
N ASN A 58 8.70 -3.60 -4.08
CA ASN A 58 9.93 -3.03 -4.60
C ASN A 58 11.09 -3.56 -3.72
N ASP A 59 12.30 -3.68 -4.27
CA ASP A 59 13.53 -4.08 -3.56
C ASP A 59 14.01 -3.04 -2.50
N VAL A 60 13.05 -2.33 -1.89
CA VAL A 60 13.29 -1.40 -0.80
C VAL A 60 13.26 -2.21 0.48
N ASP A 61 14.44 -2.68 0.90
CA ASP A 61 14.67 -3.37 2.16
C ASP A 61 13.81 -2.79 3.32
N LYS A 62 12.83 -3.59 3.78
CA LYS A 62 12.26 -3.58 5.13
C LYS A 62 11.67 -2.28 5.71
N ASN A 63 11.20 -1.32 4.91
CA ASN A 63 10.79 -0.03 5.46
C ASN A 63 9.30 0.14 5.81
N LEU A 64 8.40 -0.80 5.46
CA LEU A 64 6.96 -0.65 5.74
C LEU A 64 6.65 -0.49 7.24
N VAL A 65 7.41 -1.14 8.12
CA VAL A 65 7.23 -1.09 9.58
C VAL A 65 7.81 0.19 10.18
N SER A 66 8.73 0.85 9.48
CA SER A 66 9.40 2.09 9.91
C SER A 66 8.85 3.34 9.21
N SER A 67 7.71 3.22 8.50
CA SER A 67 7.15 4.33 7.73
C SER A 67 6.79 5.51 8.62
N LYS A 68 7.19 6.73 8.22
CA LYS A 68 6.80 7.97 8.92
C LYS A 68 5.56 8.56 8.23
N GLY A 69 4.47 7.81 8.30
CA GLY A 69 3.29 8.05 7.50
C GLY A 69 3.29 7.24 6.20
N LEU A 70 2.09 7.00 5.69
CA LEU A 70 1.86 6.06 4.60
C LEU A 70 0.81 6.63 3.66
N TYR A 71 1.08 6.61 2.36
CA TYR A 71 0.09 6.91 1.35
C TYR A 71 -0.31 5.65 0.59
N VAL A 72 -1.56 5.64 0.13
CA VAL A 72 -2.11 4.67 -0.80
C VAL A 72 -2.67 5.47 -1.97
N ALA A 73 -2.13 5.26 -3.17
CA ALA A 73 -2.52 6.06 -4.32
C ALA A 73 -2.74 5.21 -5.57
N ALA A 74 -3.69 5.64 -6.40
CA ALA A 74 -3.91 5.05 -7.70
C ALA A 74 -2.82 5.52 -8.68
N VAL A 75 -2.15 4.55 -9.30
CA VAL A 75 -1.18 4.78 -10.37
C VAL A 75 -1.81 4.35 -11.68
N ARG A 76 -2.06 5.32 -12.56
CA ARG A 76 -2.38 5.03 -13.97
C ARG A 76 -1.07 4.86 -14.71
N SER A 77 -0.72 3.62 -15.02
CA SER A 77 0.49 3.34 -15.79
C SER A 77 0.34 3.68 -17.28
N SER A 78 -0.88 3.64 -17.84
CA SER A 78 -1.27 4.14 -19.18
C SER A 78 -2.77 3.93 -19.41
N ALA A 79 -3.33 4.37 -20.55
CA ALA A 79 -4.72 4.07 -20.94
C ALA A 79 -4.95 2.56 -21.23
N LEU A 80 -3.89 1.79 -21.41
CA LEU A 80 -3.92 0.36 -21.76
C LEU A 80 -3.44 -0.53 -20.61
N ALA A 81 -2.82 0.04 -19.58
CA ALA A 81 -2.32 -0.70 -18.44
C ALA A 81 -3.41 -0.83 -17.37
N PRO A 82 -3.50 -1.98 -16.68
CA PRO A 82 -4.45 -2.14 -15.59
C PRO A 82 -4.17 -1.13 -14.48
N ASN A 83 -5.23 -0.54 -13.92
CA ASN A 83 -5.13 0.34 -12.76
C ASN A 83 -4.37 -0.40 -11.65
N ARG A 84 -3.35 0.25 -11.10
CA ARG A 84 -2.60 -0.25 -9.95
C ARG A 84 -2.72 0.72 -8.79
N VAL A 85 -2.46 0.19 -7.61
CA VAL A 85 -2.34 0.96 -6.38
C VAL A 85 -0.88 0.92 -5.97
N GLU A 86 -0.33 2.05 -5.60
CA GLU A 86 0.98 2.18 -4.99
C GLU A 86 0.82 2.49 -3.52
N VAL A 87 1.66 1.87 -2.70
CA VAL A 87 1.75 2.14 -1.27
C VAL A 87 3.18 2.56 -0.96
N GLY A 88 3.33 3.70 -0.32
CA GLY A 88 4.64 4.29 -0.05
C GLY A 88 4.64 5.19 1.18
N ASP A 89 5.82 5.71 1.48
CA ASP A 89 6.05 6.66 2.56
C ASP A 89 5.64 8.07 2.13
N SER A 90 4.78 8.73 2.92
CA SER A 90 4.27 10.06 2.58
C SER A 90 5.32 11.17 2.65
N GLU A 91 6.36 11.03 3.49
CA GLU A 91 7.40 12.05 3.64
C GLU A 91 8.48 11.95 2.57
N THR A 92 8.97 10.74 2.34
CA THR A 92 10.10 10.49 1.41
C THR A 92 9.63 10.25 -0.02
N GLY A 93 8.35 9.90 -0.22
CA GLY A 93 7.79 9.54 -1.52
C GLY A 93 8.34 8.23 -2.07
N ILE A 94 8.89 7.37 -1.20
CA ILE A 94 9.41 6.07 -1.58
C ILE A 94 8.26 5.06 -1.62
N ALA A 95 8.02 4.47 -2.78
CA ALA A 95 7.06 3.39 -2.95
C ALA A 95 7.62 2.08 -2.36
N TYR A 96 6.87 1.46 -1.44
CA TYR A 96 7.21 0.17 -0.85
C TYR A 96 6.78 -1.00 -1.73
N PHE A 97 5.56 -0.93 -2.25
CA PHE A 97 5.02 -1.94 -3.15
C PHE A 97 3.91 -1.36 -4.03
N THR A 98 3.64 -2.06 -5.13
CA THR A 98 2.43 -1.85 -5.92
C THR A 98 1.50 -3.05 -5.80
N ALA A 99 0.20 -2.86 -5.98
CA ALA A 99 -0.80 -3.91 -5.92
C ALA A 99 -1.82 -3.72 -7.04
N LYS A 100 -2.51 -4.80 -7.42
CA LYS A 100 -3.57 -4.75 -8.44
C LYS A 100 -4.79 -3.97 -7.96
N ASN A 101 -5.17 -4.12 -6.70
CA ASN A 101 -6.22 -3.33 -6.07
C ASN A 101 -6.02 -3.27 -4.55
N VAL A 102 -6.75 -2.36 -3.92
CA VAL A 102 -6.88 -2.22 -2.47
C VAL A 102 -8.36 -2.28 -2.09
N LYS A 103 -8.66 -2.94 -0.97
CA LYS A 103 -9.99 -2.92 -0.33
C LYS A 103 -9.83 -2.50 1.12
N ASN A 104 -10.65 -1.55 1.56
CA ASN A 104 -10.82 -1.29 2.99
C ASN A 104 -11.71 -2.38 3.57
N ILE A 105 -11.16 -3.19 4.47
CA ILE A 105 -11.85 -4.29 5.16
C ILE A 105 -11.93 -4.04 6.67
N THR A 106 -11.79 -2.78 7.09
CA THR A 106 -11.97 -2.39 8.48
C THR A 106 -13.33 -2.90 8.95
N PRO A 107 -13.40 -3.77 9.99
CA PRO A 107 -14.67 -4.25 10.49
C PRO A 107 -15.54 -3.05 10.89
N MET A 108 -16.74 -2.98 10.33
CA MET A 108 -17.74 -2.03 10.85
C MET A 108 -18.22 -2.60 12.18
N ALA A 109 -18.09 -1.80 13.25
CA ALA A 109 -18.62 -2.13 14.56
C ALA A 109 -20.16 -2.17 14.55
#